data_AF-A0A1F3A2K3-F1
#
_entry.id   AF-A0A1F3A2K3-F1
#
_cell.length_a   1.000
_cell.length_b   1.000
_cell.length_c   1.000
_cell.angle_alpha   90.00
_cell.angle_beta   90.00
_cell.angle_gamma   90.00
#
_symmetry.space_group_name_H-M   'P 1'
#
loop_
_entity.id
_entity.type
_entity.pdbx_description
1 polymer ?
#
loop_
_entity_poly.entity_id
_entity_poly.type
_entity_poly.pdbx_seq_one_letter_code
_entity_poly.pdbx_strand_id
1 'polypeptide(L)'
;MLSPWPVPAPFVQRRVAAPADIDAFNHVNNARYIDWANEIAWAHSEMLGLSMEDYKRIGTGCVVWRHEFDYIAPVALGDEIDVATWIAENDKRVRLVRAYEMRKTGTGAVVFRGRTKFVSIDMATGKPARMPKEFIEAYRPQGGD
;
A
#
# COMPACT_ATOMS: atom_id res chain seq x y z
N MET A 1 0.02 -24.96 7.32
CA MET A 1 0.38 -24.26 6.07
C MET A 1 -0.10 -22.83 6.21
N LEU A 2 0.72 -21.85 5.81
CA LEU A 2 0.32 -20.43 5.81
C LEU A 2 -0.85 -20.26 4.83
N SER A 3 -1.87 -19.49 5.21
CA SER A 3 -2.97 -19.18 4.28
C SER A 3 -2.40 -18.46 3.03
N PRO A 4 -2.89 -18.75 1.82
CA PRO A 4 -2.43 -18.06 0.63
C PRO A 4 -2.75 -16.56 0.70
N TRP A 5 -1.99 -15.75 -0.03
CA TRP A 5 -2.33 -14.33 -0.22
C TRP A 5 -3.67 -14.20 -0.96
N PRO A 6 -4.40 -13.08 -0.77
CA PRO A 6 -5.64 -12.82 -1.51
C PRO A 6 -5.46 -12.75 -3.04
N VAL A 7 -4.22 -12.51 -3.50
CA VAL A 7 -3.84 -12.46 -4.92
C VAL A 7 -2.59 -13.32 -5.19
N PRO A 8 -2.34 -13.76 -6.45
CA PRO A 8 -1.24 -14.69 -6.74
C PRO A 8 0.17 -14.12 -6.50
N ALA A 9 0.36 -12.82 -6.73
CA ALA A 9 1.68 -12.18 -6.68
C ALA A 9 1.59 -10.75 -6.14
N PRO A 10 1.27 -10.57 -4.83
CA PRO A 10 1.37 -9.25 -4.23
C PRO A 10 2.83 -8.80 -4.17
N PHE A 11 3.07 -7.50 -4.19
CA PHE A 11 4.39 -6.96 -3.87
C PHE A 11 4.58 -6.99 -2.35
N VAL A 12 5.62 -7.69 -1.88
CA VAL A 12 5.86 -7.94 -0.45
C VAL A 12 7.21 -7.40 -0.03
N GLN A 13 7.25 -6.74 1.12
CA GLN A 13 8.48 -6.38 1.82
C GLN A 13 8.38 -6.83 3.28
N ARG A 14 9.50 -7.35 3.80
CA ARG A 14 9.61 -7.75 5.20
C ARG A 14 10.09 -6.57 6.04
N ARG A 15 9.54 -6.43 7.25
CA ARG A 15 10.10 -5.57 8.30
C ARG A 15 10.13 -6.23 9.65
N VAL A 16 10.89 -5.63 10.55
CA VAL A 16 10.90 -5.95 11.98
C VAL A 16 10.35 -4.73 12.73
N ALA A 17 9.38 -4.94 13.63
CA ALA A 17 8.88 -3.85 14.47
C ALA A 17 10.00 -3.34 15.40
N ALA A 18 10.34 -2.06 15.29
CA ALA A 18 11.44 -1.42 16.00
C ALA A 18 10.94 -0.64 17.23
N PRO A 19 11.82 -0.26 18.17
CA PRO A 19 11.42 0.50 19.36
C PRO A 19 10.64 1.79 19.06
N ALA A 20 10.97 2.47 17.96
CA ALA A 20 10.29 3.69 17.53
C ALA A 20 8.86 3.46 17.02
N ASP A 21 8.47 2.20 16.74
CA ASP A 21 7.12 1.86 16.31
C ASP A 21 6.16 1.63 17.48
N ILE A 22 6.68 1.42 18.70
CA ILE A 22 5.92 0.96 19.87
C ILE A 22 5.38 2.13 20.67
N ASP A 23 4.10 2.08 21.06
CA ASP A 23 3.49 3.06 21.95
C ASP A 23 3.35 2.58 23.41
N ALA A 24 2.70 3.39 24.24
CA ALA A 24 2.48 3.12 25.66
C ALA A 24 1.65 1.86 25.95
N PHE A 25 0.97 1.28 24.96
CA PHE A 25 0.26 0.00 25.09
C PHE A 25 1.14 -1.21 24.77
N ASN A 26 2.46 -1.03 24.60
CA ASN A 26 3.46 -2.08 24.34
C ASN A 26 3.24 -2.86 23.02
N HIS A 27 2.60 -2.24 22.05
CA HIS A 27 2.50 -2.75 20.69
C HIS A 27 2.77 -1.63 19.68
N VAL A 28 2.90 -2.00 18.41
CA VAL A 28 3.04 -1.04 17.31
C VAL A 28 1.88 -0.08 17.33
N ASN A 29 2.16 1.22 17.30
CA ASN A 29 1.16 2.27 17.26
C ASN A 29 0.33 2.17 15.98
N ASN A 30 -0.97 2.47 16.08
CA ASN A 30 -1.89 2.36 14.95
C ASN A 30 -1.45 3.21 13.73
N ALA A 31 -0.88 4.40 13.94
CA ALA A 31 -0.39 5.25 12.85
C ALA A 31 0.78 4.61 12.09
N ARG A 32 1.59 3.77 12.75
CA ARG A 32 2.73 3.10 12.12
C ARG A 32 2.29 2.08 11.08
N TYR A 33 1.16 1.38 11.27
CA TYR A 33 0.59 0.53 10.21
C TYR A 33 0.23 1.34 8.95
N ILE A 34 -0.17 2.59 9.10
CA ILE A 34 -0.47 3.49 7.98
C ILE A 34 0.82 3.91 7.28
N ASP A 35 1.84 4.33 8.03
CA ASP A 35 3.16 4.66 7.48
C ASP A 35 3.71 3.48 6.68
N TRP A 36 3.64 2.31 7.26
CA TRP A 36 4.03 1.04 6.68
C TRP A 36 3.30 0.69 5.38
N ALA A 37 2.01 0.98 5.29
CA ALA A 37 1.21 0.81 4.08
C ALA A 37 1.58 1.84 3.00
N ASN A 38 1.90 3.07 3.40
CA ASN A 38 2.34 4.13 2.49
C ASN A 38 3.74 3.84 1.92
N GLU A 39 4.68 3.42 2.77
CA GLU A 39 6.04 3.02 2.40
C GLU A 39 6.00 1.93 1.32
N ILE A 40 5.27 0.84 1.56
CA ILE A 40 5.21 -0.26 0.58
C ILE A 40 4.46 0.15 -0.70
N ALA A 41 3.44 1.01 -0.61
CA ALA A 41 2.74 1.51 -1.79
C ALA A 41 3.68 2.31 -2.69
N TRP A 42 4.57 3.09 -2.08
CA TRP A 42 5.58 3.86 -2.80
C TRP A 42 6.65 2.95 -3.40
N ALA A 43 7.21 2.03 -2.61
CA ALA A 43 8.17 1.04 -3.09
C ALA A 43 7.61 0.19 -4.26
N HIS A 44 6.33 -0.19 -4.18
CA HIS A 44 5.65 -0.88 -5.27
C HIS A 44 5.53 0.01 -6.52
N SER A 45 5.24 1.30 -6.37
CA SER A 45 5.17 2.24 -7.51
C SER A 45 6.53 2.38 -8.19
N GLU A 46 7.61 2.54 -7.42
CA GLU A 46 8.98 2.58 -7.94
C GLU A 46 9.36 1.30 -8.69
N MET A 47 9.03 0.13 -8.13
CA MET A 47 9.26 -1.17 -8.79
C MET A 47 8.54 -1.27 -10.15
N LEU A 48 7.35 -0.66 -10.26
CA LEU A 48 6.58 -0.60 -11.50
C LEU A 48 7.07 0.48 -12.48
N GLY A 49 8.18 1.17 -12.20
CA GLY A 49 8.74 2.22 -13.04
C GLY A 49 8.07 3.59 -12.88
N LEU A 50 7.45 3.84 -11.73
CA LEU A 50 6.76 5.08 -11.42
C LEU A 50 7.32 5.72 -10.14
N SER A 51 8.50 6.31 -10.28
CA SER A 51 9.15 7.10 -9.23
C SER A 51 8.57 8.51 -9.12
N MET A 52 9.04 9.29 -8.13
CA MET A 52 8.65 10.70 -7.99
C MET A 52 9.20 11.55 -9.14
N GLU A 53 10.34 11.15 -9.71
CA GLU A 53 10.88 11.79 -10.90
C GLU A 53 9.97 11.52 -12.12
N ASP A 54 9.46 10.30 -12.27
CA ASP A 54 8.49 9.96 -13.31
C ASP A 54 7.19 10.73 -13.14
N TYR A 55 6.67 10.84 -11.92
CA TYR A 55 5.47 11.64 -11.63
C TYR A 55 5.67 13.10 -12.06
N LYS A 56 6.82 13.70 -11.72
CA LYS A 56 7.16 15.07 -12.13
C LYS A 56 7.29 15.21 -13.64
N ARG A 57 7.97 14.27 -14.31
CA ARG A 57 8.15 14.25 -15.77
C ARG A 57 6.82 14.13 -16.51
N ILE A 58 5.93 13.28 -16.01
CA ILE A 58 4.59 13.03 -16.57
C ILE A 58 3.62 14.18 -16.22
N GLY A 59 3.87 14.91 -15.14
CA GLY A 59 3.01 15.98 -14.63
C GLY A 59 1.75 15.48 -13.92
N THR A 60 1.65 14.17 -13.67
CA THR A 60 0.49 13.53 -13.01
C THR A 60 0.94 12.79 -11.76
N GLY A 61 0.13 12.89 -10.71
CA GLY A 61 0.34 12.15 -9.46
C GLY A 61 -0.94 11.48 -8.98
N CYS A 62 -0.82 10.57 -8.01
CA CYS A 62 -1.96 9.98 -7.31
C CYS A 62 -1.99 10.47 -5.87
N VAL A 63 -3.09 11.10 -5.46
CA VAL A 63 -3.31 11.53 -4.07
C VAL A 63 -4.38 10.69 -3.41
N VAL A 64 -4.20 10.42 -2.12
CA VAL A 64 -5.16 9.69 -1.31
C VAL A 64 -6.41 10.54 -1.10
N TRP A 65 -7.60 9.95 -1.22
CA TRP A 65 -8.85 10.58 -0.80
C TRP A 65 -9.64 9.75 0.22
N ARG A 66 -9.31 8.47 0.40
CA ARG A 66 -9.90 7.62 1.45
C ARG A 66 -9.00 6.45 1.80
N HIS A 67 -8.90 6.17 3.10
CA HIS A 67 -8.39 4.91 3.64
C HIS A 67 -9.53 4.13 4.30
N GLU A 68 -9.48 2.81 4.22
CA GLU A 68 -10.35 1.86 4.93
C GLU A 68 -9.43 0.78 5.52
N PHE A 69 -9.19 0.82 6.83
CA PHE A 69 -8.16 0.03 7.48
C PHE A 69 -8.72 -0.74 8.68
N ASP A 70 -8.46 -2.04 8.71
CA ASP A 70 -8.85 -2.96 9.77
C ASP A 70 -7.60 -3.42 10.53
N TYR A 71 -7.57 -3.14 11.83
CA TYR A 71 -6.55 -3.63 12.76
C TYR A 71 -7.04 -4.94 13.38
N ILE A 72 -6.43 -6.06 13.00
CA ILE A 72 -6.93 -7.41 13.30
C ILE A 72 -6.24 -8.00 14.53
N ALA A 73 -4.92 -7.81 14.65
CA ALA A 73 -4.14 -8.30 15.79
C ALA A 73 -2.91 -7.42 16.03
N PRO A 74 -2.43 -7.31 17.29
CA PRO A 74 -1.28 -6.47 17.61
C PRO A 74 0.04 -7.07 17.11
N VAL A 75 0.96 -6.18 16.75
CA VAL A 75 2.37 -6.47 16.45
C VAL A 75 3.20 -5.99 17.63
N ALA A 76 4.03 -6.88 18.18
CA ALA A 76 4.90 -6.59 19.32
C ALA A 76 6.30 -6.17 18.84
N LEU A 77 7.09 -5.58 19.75
CA LEU A 77 8.50 -5.28 19.50
C LEU A 77 9.27 -6.52 19.03
N GLY A 78 10.01 -6.40 17.93
CA GLY A 78 10.82 -7.49 17.37
C GLY A 78 10.04 -8.50 16.51
N ASP A 79 8.71 -8.39 16.39
CA ASP A 79 7.96 -9.22 15.46
C ASP A 79 8.39 -8.93 14.01
N GLU A 80 8.59 -10.00 13.24
CA GLU A 80 8.78 -9.92 11.80
C GLU A 80 7.43 -9.93 11.08
N ILE A 81 7.20 -8.91 10.25
CA ILE A 81 5.96 -8.72 9.51
C ILE A 81 6.25 -8.69 8.01
N ASP A 82 5.56 -9.56 7.27
CA ASP A 82 5.43 -9.46 5.83
C ASP A 82 4.32 -8.47 5.50
N VAL A 83 4.68 -7.39 4.82
CA VAL A 83 3.76 -6.34 4.40
C VAL A 83 3.55 -6.51 2.92
N ALA A 84 2.31 -6.62 2.49
CA ALA A 84 1.94 -6.86 1.11
C ALA A 84 1.06 -5.73 0.58
N THR A 85 1.25 -5.38 -0.69
CA THR A 85 0.34 -4.48 -1.42
C THR A 85 0.17 -4.92 -2.87
N TRP A 86 -0.99 -4.62 -3.44
CA TRP A 86 -1.29 -4.82 -4.86
C TRP A 86 -2.28 -3.77 -5.35
N ILE A 87 -2.38 -3.61 -6.67
CA ILE A 87 -3.46 -2.83 -7.26
C ILE A 87 -4.73 -3.69 -7.24
N ALA A 88 -5.73 -3.25 -6.49
CA ALA A 88 -7.01 -3.96 -6.40
C ALA A 88 -7.94 -3.52 -7.54
N GLU A 89 -8.00 -2.22 -7.81
CA GLU A 89 -8.86 -1.64 -8.85
C GLU A 89 -8.17 -0.48 -9.56
N ASN A 90 -8.43 -0.32 -10.85
CA ASN A 90 -8.03 0.84 -11.64
C ASN A 90 -9.08 1.10 -12.71
N ASP A 91 -9.77 2.25 -12.65
CA ASP A 91 -10.82 2.59 -13.61
C ASP A 91 -10.28 3.06 -14.97
N LYS A 92 -8.94 3.15 -15.10
CA LYS A 92 -8.20 3.64 -16.27
C LYS A 92 -8.58 5.09 -16.65
N ARG A 93 -9.18 5.83 -15.72
CA ARG A 93 -9.64 7.20 -15.89
C ARG A 93 -9.03 8.07 -14.81
N VAL A 94 -9.53 8.03 -13.59
CA VAL A 94 -9.08 8.94 -12.52
C VAL A 94 -8.96 8.26 -11.16
N ARG A 95 -9.41 7.02 -10.98
CA ARG A 95 -9.44 6.31 -9.68
C ARG A 95 -8.57 5.07 -9.69
N LEU A 96 -7.82 4.91 -8.61
CA LEU A 96 -6.97 3.76 -8.32
C LEU A 96 -7.27 3.29 -6.90
N VAL A 97 -7.34 1.97 -6.68
CA VAL A 97 -7.43 1.38 -5.34
C VAL A 97 -6.25 0.44 -5.15
N ARG A 98 -5.49 0.66 -4.07
CA ARG A 98 -4.51 -0.30 -3.57
C ARG A 98 -5.10 -1.04 -2.39
N ALA A 99 -4.87 -2.34 -2.34
CA ALA A 99 -5.15 -3.15 -1.18
C ALA A 99 -3.85 -3.55 -0.47
N TYR A 100 -3.99 -3.88 0.81
CA TYR A 100 -2.90 -4.18 1.72
C TYR A 100 -3.30 -5.34 2.61
N GLU A 101 -2.32 -6.20 2.89
CA GLU A 101 -2.42 -7.17 3.96
C GLU A 101 -1.06 -7.29 4.65
N MET A 102 -1.04 -7.30 5.98
CA MET A 102 0.17 -7.52 6.75
C MET A 102 0.02 -8.80 7.57
N ARG A 103 1.08 -9.59 7.63
CA ARG A 103 1.09 -10.89 8.31
C ARG A 103 2.33 -11.07 9.15
N LYS A 104 2.22 -11.77 10.28
CA LYS A 104 3.41 -12.26 11.00
C LYS A 104 4.12 -13.31 10.14
N THR A 105 5.40 -13.09 9.83
CA THR A 105 6.20 -13.97 8.95
C THR A 105 6.19 -15.42 9.45
N GLY A 106 6.38 -15.63 10.75
CA GLY A 106 6.51 -16.97 11.34
C GLY A 106 5.21 -17.79 11.37
N THR A 107 4.05 -17.14 11.47
CA THR A 107 2.75 -17.84 11.67
C THR A 107 1.78 -17.65 10.51
N GLY A 108 1.97 -16.63 9.68
CA GLY A 108 1.03 -16.21 8.64
C GLY A 108 -0.24 -15.56 9.18
N ALA A 109 -0.30 -15.28 10.49
CA ALA A 109 -1.44 -14.61 11.09
C ALA A 109 -1.58 -13.20 10.52
N VAL A 110 -2.77 -12.88 9.99
CA VAL A 110 -3.10 -11.55 9.49
C VAL A 110 -3.23 -10.59 10.67
N VAL A 111 -2.53 -9.47 10.62
CA VAL A 111 -2.54 -8.43 11.66
C VAL A 111 -3.21 -7.15 11.19
N PHE A 112 -3.23 -6.90 9.88
CA PHE A 112 -3.80 -5.70 9.30
C PHE A 112 -4.30 -5.98 7.89
N ARG A 113 -5.44 -5.38 7.54
CA ARG A 113 -5.97 -5.30 6.18
C ARG A 113 -6.32 -3.88 5.85
N GLY A 114 -6.18 -3.51 4.59
CA GLY A 114 -6.47 -2.15 4.20
C GLY A 114 -6.76 -1.95 2.75
N ARG A 115 -7.49 -0.86 2.46
CA ARG A 115 -7.64 -0.29 1.12
C ARG A 115 -7.36 1.20 1.16
N THR A 116 -6.61 1.67 0.16
CA THR A 116 -6.39 3.09 -0.08
C THR A 116 -6.93 3.45 -1.44
N LYS A 117 -7.85 4.41 -1.46
CA LYS A 117 -8.42 4.97 -2.68
C LYS A 117 -7.69 6.25 -3.04
N PHE A 118 -7.21 6.29 -4.27
CA PHE A 118 -6.49 7.41 -4.84
C PHE A 118 -7.28 8.06 -5.98
N VAL A 119 -7.02 9.34 -6.19
CA VAL A 119 -7.42 10.07 -7.38
C VAL A 119 -6.18 10.57 -8.12
N SER A 120 -6.18 10.39 -9.43
CA SER A 120 -5.16 10.95 -10.33
C SER A 120 -5.36 12.46 -10.45
N ILE A 121 -4.29 13.24 -10.29
CA ILE A 121 -4.30 14.70 -10.33
C ILE A 121 -3.23 15.25 -11.24
N ASP A 122 -3.52 16.40 -11.84
CA ASP A 122 -2.50 17.26 -12.43
C ASP A 122 -1.68 17.89 -11.29
N MET A 123 -0.36 17.69 -11.31
CA MET A 123 0.50 18.08 -10.19
C MET A 123 0.71 19.60 -10.10
N ALA A 124 0.51 20.35 -11.19
CA ALA A 124 0.65 21.80 -11.18
C ALA A 124 -0.58 22.48 -10.57
N THR A 125 -1.77 21.93 -10.82
CA THR A 125 -3.05 22.53 -10.42
C THR A 125 -3.71 21.86 -9.22
N GLY A 126 -3.29 20.64 -8.87
CA GLY A 126 -3.89 19.81 -7.82
C GLY A 126 -5.29 19.27 -8.18
N LYS A 127 -5.76 19.50 -9.41
CA LYS A 127 -7.12 19.11 -9.84
C LYS A 127 -7.14 17.68 -10.37
N PRO A 128 -8.26 16.95 -10.25
CA PRO A 128 -8.40 15.64 -10.88
C PRO A 128 -8.09 15.68 -12.37
N ALA A 129 -7.24 14.76 -12.82
CA ALA A 129 -6.80 14.64 -14.20
C ALA A 129 -6.82 13.18 -14.64
N ARG A 130 -7.03 12.97 -15.95
CA ARG A 130 -7.04 11.62 -16.52
C ARG A 130 -5.68 10.96 -16.34
N MET A 131 -5.66 9.70 -15.94
CA MET A 131 -4.44 8.91 -15.84
C MET A 131 -3.76 8.81 -17.22
N PRO A 132 -2.46 9.07 -17.28
CA PRO A 132 -1.66 8.87 -18.47
C PRO A 132 -1.50 7.37 -18.75
N LYS A 133 -1.09 7.04 -19.98
CA LYS A 133 -0.97 5.67 -20.46
C LYS A 133 -0.01 4.85 -19.59
N GLU A 134 1.08 5.48 -19.16
CA GLU A 134 2.12 4.91 -18.30
C GLU A 134 1.55 4.44 -16.95
N PHE A 135 0.64 5.22 -16.35
CA PHE A 135 -0.03 4.84 -15.10
C PHE A 135 -0.98 3.66 -15.31
N ILE A 136 -1.72 3.65 -16.42
CA ILE A 136 -2.64 2.56 -16.76
C ILE A 136 -1.87 1.26 -17.02
N GLU A 137 -0.72 1.35 -17.68
CA GLU A 137 0.12 0.19 -18.01
C GLU A 137 0.83 -0.39 -16.79
N ALA A 138 1.29 0.47 -15.87
CA ALA A 138 1.94 0.08 -14.63
C ALA A 138 0.94 -0.46 -13.59
N TYR A 139 -0.17 0.25 -13.36
CA TYR A 139 -1.13 -0.07 -12.31
C TYR A 139 -2.22 -1.03 -12.76
N ARG A 140 -1.81 -2.25 -13.12
CA ARG A 140 -2.71 -3.33 -13.54
C ARG A 140 -3.37 -4.00 -12.32
N PRO A 141 -4.70 -4.05 -12.26
CA PRO A 141 -5.40 -4.72 -11.17
C PRO A 141 -5.10 -6.22 -11.12
N GLN A 142 -4.89 -6.74 -9.91
CA GLN A 142 -4.80 -8.18 -9.64
C GLN A 142 -6.10 -8.76 -9.05
N GLY A 143 -7.10 -7.91 -8.76
CA GLY A 143 -8.33 -8.29 -8.06
C GLY A 143 -8.14 -8.42 -6.54
N GLY A 144 -9.00 -9.20 -5.91
CA GLY A 144 -9.01 -9.45 -4.47
C GLY A 144 -9.97 -8.53 -3.70
N ASP A 145 -10.90 -9.15 -2.98
CA ASP A 145 -11.79 -8.52 -2.00
C ASP A 145 -11.21 -8.65 -0.59
#